data_AF-W4S7M4-F1
#
_entry.id   AF-W4S7M4-F1
#
_cell.length_a   1.000
_cell.length_b   1.000
_cell.length_c   1.000
_cell.angle_alpha   90.00
_cell.angle_beta   90.00
_cell.angle_gamma   90.00
#
_symmetry.space_group_name_H-M   'P 1'
#
loop_
_entity.id
_entity.type
_entity.pdbx_description
1 polymer ?
#
loop_
_entity_poly.entity_id
_entity_poly.type
_entity_poly.pdbx_seq_one_letter_code
_entity_poly.pdbx_strand_id
1 'polypeptide(L)'
;MTVAPPPLSVLLELTHRCPLACPYCSNPIALAALREEMDTAGWRSLLLQAADMGVLQAHFSGGEPMLRKDLPELVAHARALGLYSNLITSGVAGGEPMLDQLQAAGLEHVQLSVQDVDPAGADRIAGYRNSLAKKREFAAAVRARGLPLTLNAVLHRHNAERVPGMVALALEWQAERIEVAHTQYYGWGLRNRAALMPSREQLMATIDAVETARRELGDRLAIDFVTPDYYARQPKPCMGGWGQRFVNISPRGDVLPCHAAETIDGMRFDNLRERSLADIWNNGDASCASAAPHGCRRSARAAPSARLTGAAAVARRWRSVAMPPRWTRSANARRGMPRCAPPPNARPPPHRRSSSTAAPAVPNARHRPAQTHEPPTHRSRLRQARASVYTSRLF
;
A
#
# COMPACT_ATOMS: atom_id res chain seq x y z
N MET A 1 16.81 8.11 -30.74
CA MET A 1 15.43 7.95 -30.22
C MET A 1 15.55 7.35 -28.84
N THR A 2 15.22 8.08 -27.77
CA THR A 2 15.33 7.58 -26.39
C THR A 2 14.04 6.82 -26.03
N VAL A 3 14.15 5.51 -25.83
CA VAL A 3 13.06 4.68 -25.28
C VAL A 3 12.86 5.11 -23.82
N ALA A 4 11.61 5.26 -23.37
CA ALA A 4 11.33 5.58 -21.98
C ALA A 4 11.86 4.44 -21.09
N PRO A 5 12.50 4.74 -19.94
CA PRO A 5 12.92 3.68 -19.03
C PRO A 5 11.70 2.87 -18.58
N PRO A 6 11.85 1.55 -18.34
CA PRO A 6 10.76 0.73 -17.84
C PRO A 6 10.33 1.21 -16.43
N PRO A 7 9.09 0.94 -16.01
CA PRO A 7 8.69 1.20 -14.65
C PRO A 7 9.52 0.36 -13.68
N LEU A 8 9.80 0.89 -12.49
CA LEU A 8 10.51 0.15 -11.44
C LEU A 8 9.68 -1.05 -10.98
N SER A 9 8.36 -0.87 -10.91
CA SER A 9 7.44 -1.89 -10.42
C SER A 9 6.11 -1.95 -11.18
N VAL A 10 5.50 -3.13 -11.15
CA VAL A 10 4.11 -3.35 -11.58
C VAL A 10 3.25 -3.61 -10.35
N LEU A 11 2.12 -2.93 -10.27
CA LEU A 11 1.10 -3.14 -9.26
C LEU A 11 -0.07 -3.89 -9.89
N LEU A 12 -0.39 -5.04 -9.33
CA LEU A 12 -1.30 -6.02 -9.89
C LEU A 12 -2.59 -6.02 -9.05
N GLU A 13 -3.63 -5.32 -9.48
CA GLU A 13 -4.94 -5.38 -8.85
C GLU A 13 -5.64 -6.67 -9.30
N LEU A 14 -5.35 -7.78 -8.62
CA LEU A 14 -5.73 -9.12 -9.11
C LEU A 14 -7.24 -9.38 -9.11
N THR A 15 -7.98 -8.66 -8.27
CA THR A 15 -9.43 -8.75 -8.11
C THR A 15 -9.92 -7.47 -7.42
N HIS A 16 -11.17 -7.07 -7.61
CA HIS A 16 -11.80 -6.03 -6.80
C HIS A 16 -12.58 -6.55 -5.59
N ARG A 17 -12.64 -7.88 -5.41
CA ARG A 17 -13.28 -8.51 -4.25
C ARG A 17 -12.46 -8.25 -3.00
N CYS A 18 -13.13 -7.91 -1.91
CA CYS A 18 -12.47 -7.69 -0.62
C CYS A 18 -13.47 -7.96 0.52
N PRO A 19 -13.06 -8.62 1.61
CA PRO A 19 -13.90 -8.75 2.81
C PRO A 19 -14.15 -7.41 3.52
N LEU A 20 -13.24 -6.45 3.34
CA LEU A 20 -13.35 -5.11 3.91
C LEU A 20 -14.19 -4.18 3.03
N ALA A 21 -14.68 -3.09 3.62
CA ALA A 21 -15.51 -2.09 2.95
C ALA A 21 -15.07 -0.66 3.32
N CYS A 22 -13.76 -0.40 3.23
CA CYS A 22 -13.14 0.84 3.68
C CYS A 22 -13.72 2.07 2.96
N PRO A 23 -14.13 3.13 3.68
CA PRO A 23 -14.72 4.32 3.05
C PRO A 23 -13.70 5.14 2.24
N TYR A 24 -12.40 4.90 2.43
CA TYR A 24 -11.32 5.55 1.68
C TYR A 24 -10.75 4.69 0.54
N CYS A 25 -11.35 3.53 0.25
CA CYS A 25 -10.78 2.57 -0.71
C CYS A 25 -10.45 3.21 -2.05
N SER A 26 -9.27 2.88 -2.58
CA SER A 26 -8.77 3.34 -3.87
C SER A 26 -9.53 2.76 -5.05
N ASN A 27 -10.14 1.58 -4.89
CA ASN A 27 -10.88 0.91 -5.94
C ASN A 27 -11.94 1.84 -6.56
N PRO A 28 -12.22 1.70 -7.85
CA PRO A 28 -13.25 2.48 -8.51
C PRO A 28 -14.62 2.24 -7.86
N ILE A 29 -15.57 3.17 -8.05
CA ILE A 29 -16.95 2.97 -7.58
C ILE A 29 -17.62 1.86 -8.39
N ALA A 30 -17.37 1.84 -9.71
CA ALA A 30 -17.77 0.76 -10.59
C ALA A 30 -16.68 -0.32 -10.58
N LEU A 31 -16.93 -1.40 -9.84
CA LEU A 31 -16.00 -2.53 -9.75
C LEU A 31 -16.15 -3.44 -10.97
N ALA A 32 -15.02 -3.89 -11.51
CA ALA A 32 -14.97 -5.03 -12.43
C ALA A 32 -15.75 -6.25 -11.89
N ALA A 33 -16.53 -6.87 -12.75
CA ALA A 33 -17.21 -8.12 -12.44
C ALA A 33 -16.22 -9.29 -12.50
N LEU A 34 -16.50 -10.36 -11.74
CA LEU A 34 -15.62 -11.55 -11.68
C LEU A 34 -15.30 -12.13 -13.07
N ARG A 35 -16.27 -12.15 -13.98
CA ARG A 35 -16.12 -12.65 -15.36
C ARG A 35 -15.20 -11.78 -16.23
N GLU A 36 -14.91 -10.56 -15.79
CA GLU A 36 -14.06 -9.60 -16.50
C GLU A 36 -12.61 -9.63 -15.99
N GLU A 37 -12.39 -10.25 -14.82
CA GLU A 37 -11.05 -10.41 -14.22
C GLU A 37 -10.16 -11.26 -15.13
N MET A 38 -8.89 -10.87 -15.25
CA MET A 38 -7.87 -11.68 -15.92
C MET A 38 -7.71 -13.02 -15.22
N ASP A 39 -7.61 -14.07 -16.02
CA ASP A 39 -7.31 -15.42 -15.58
C ASP A 39 -5.81 -15.57 -15.24
N THR A 40 -5.46 -16.74 -14.73
CA THR A 40 -4.08 -17.06 -14.32
C THR A 40 -3.09 -16.91 -15.48
N ALA A 41 -3.47 -17.37 -16.68
CA ALA A 41 -2.63 -17.28 -17.87
C ALA A 41 -2.36 -15.82 -18.27
N GLY A 42 -3.37 -14.96 -18.21
CA GLY A 42 -3.22 -13.52 -18.45
C GLY A 42 -2.25 -12.86 -17.47
N TRP A 43 -2.37 -13.15 -16.18
CA TRP A 43 -1.45 -12.60 -15.17
C TRP A 43 -0.02 -13.11 -15.35
N ARG A 44 0.17 -14.39 -15.70
CA ARG A 44 1.50 -14.95 -16.00
C ARG A 44 2.13 -14.30 -17.22
N SER A 45 1.37 -14.13 -18.30
CA SER A 45 1.79 -13.40 -19.50
C SER A 45 2.24 -11.97 -19.18
N LEU A 46 1.50 -11.25 -18.34
CA LEU A 46 1.89 -9.92 -17.89
C LEU A 46 3.19 -9.92 -17.06
N LEU A 47 3.33 -10.83 -16.09
CA LEU A 47 4.56 -10.93 -15.30
C LEU A 47 5.79 -11.17 -16.20
N LEU A 48 5.66 -12.04 -17.20
CA LEU A 48 6.71 -12.26 -18.20
C LEU A 48 7.04 -10.97 -18.96
N GLN A 49 6.02 -10.28 -19.49
CA GLN A 49 6.23 -9.01 -20.20
C GLN A 49 6.88 -7.94 -19.33
N ALA A 50 6.52 -7.87 -18.05
CA ALA A 50 7.13 -6.95 -17.10
C ALA A 50 8.61 -7.27 -16.87
N ALA A 51 8.94 -8.55 -16.68
CA ALA A 51 10.33 -9.00 -16.53
C ALA A 51 11.16 -8.72 -17.80
N ASP A 52 10.62 -9.00 -18.98
CA ASP A 52 11.27 -8.72 -20.28
C ASP A 52 11.53 -7.21 -20.48
N MET A 53 10.69 -6.35 -19.92
CA MET A 53 10.89 -4.90 -19.92
C MET A 53 11.99 -4.44 -18.93
N GLY A 54 12.42 -5.28 -17.99
CA GLY A 54 13.35 -4.92 -16.92
C GLY A 54 12.68 -4.32 -15.69
N VAL A 55 11.39 -4.60 -15.47
CA VAL A 55 10.72 -4.29 -14.20
C VAL A 55 11.37 -5.08 -13.07
N LEU A 56 11.51 -4.48 -11.90
CA LEU A 56 12.20 -5.11 -10.76
C LEU A 56 11.24 -5.71 -9.72
N GLN A 57 10.02 -5.18 -9.59
CA GLN A 57 9.12 -5.57 -8.50
C GLN A 57 7.69 -5.84 -8.98
N ALA A 58 7.09 -6.90 -8.45
CA ALA A 58 5.68 -7.24 -8.62
C ALA A 58 4.94 -7.07 -7.28
N HIS A 59 4.00 -6.13 -7.24
CA HIS A 59 3.17 -5.90 -6.07
C HIS A 59 1.80 -6.54 -6.28
N PHE A 60 1.52 -7.62 -5.56
CA PHE A 60 0.23 -8.32 -5.60
C PHE A 60 -0.76 -7.60 -4.68
N SER A 61 -1.85 -7.07 -5.27
CA SER A 61 -2.82 -6.20 -4.61
C SER A 61 -4.23 -6.41 -5.18
N GLY A 62 -5.08 -5.38 -5.10
CA GLY A 62 -6.45 -5.34 -5.61
C GLY A 62 -7.42 -4.84 -4.54
N GLY A 63 -8.54 -5.55 -4.41
CA GLY A 63 -9.33 -5.57 -3.18
C GLY A 63 -8.59 -6.40 -2.13
N GLU A 64 -8.64 -7.73 -2.23
CA GLU A 64 -7.87 -8.64 -1.39
C GLU A 64 -7.27 -9.77 -2.25
N PRO A 65 -5.94 -9.73 -2.51
CA PRO A 65 -5.29 -10.73 -3.35
C PRO A 65 -5.39 -12.14 -2.76
N MET A 66 -5.43 -12.30 -1.43
CA MET A 66 -5.51 -13.62 -0.79
C MET A 66 -6.86 -14.34 -1.00
N LEU A 67 -7.83 -13.72 -1.70
CA LEU A 67 -9.06 -14.40 -2.15
C LEU A 67 -8.84 -15.23 -3.42
N ARG A 68 -7.72 -15.06 -4.12
CA ARG A 68 -7.37 -15.83 -5.31
C ARG A 68 -6.64 -17.12 -4.94
N LYS A 69 -7.18 -18.25 -5.41
CA LYS A 69 -6.59 -19.58 -5.16
C LYS A 69 -5.29 -19.80 -5.92
N ASP A 70 -5.11 -19.12 -7.04
CA ASP A 70 -3.93 -19.17 -7.91
C ASP A 70 -2.82 -18.20 -7.48
N LEU A 71 -3.00 -17.42 -6.39
CA LEU A 71 -1.99 -16.47 -5.92
C LEU A 71 -0.61 -17.11 -5.68
N PRO A 72 -0.48 -18.30 -5.03
CA PRO A 72 0.82 -18.94 -4.87
C PRO A 72 1.49 -19.30 -6.21
N GLU A 73 0.72 -19.67 -7.23
CA GLU A 73 1.25 -19.93 -8.59
C GLU A 73 1.82 -18.65 -9.20
N LEU A 74 1.11 -17.53 -9.06
CA LEU A 74 1.56 -16.23 -9.58
C LEU A 74 2.83 -15.73 -8.89
N VAL A 75 2.93 -15.91 -7.56
CA VAL A 75 4.14 -15.57 -6.79
C VAL A 75 5.32 -16.44 -7.24
N ALA A 76 5.12 -17.76 -7.37
CA ALA A 76 6.17 -18.66 -7.83
C ALA A 76 6.64 -18.30 -9.25
N HIS A 77 5.72 -17.89 -10.11
CA HIS A 77 6.04 -17.46 -11.46
C HIS A 77 6.82 -16.14 -11.47
N ALA A 78 6.43 -15.13 -10.68
CA ALA A 78 7.15 -13.87 -10.55
C ALA A 78 8.59 -14.11 -10.03
N ARG A 79 8.74 -14.98 -9.03
CA ARG A 79 10.06 -15.40 -8.53
C ARG A 79 10.91 -16.04 -9.62
N ALA A 80 10.35 -16.95 -10.42
CA ALA A 80 11.08 -17.62 -11.50
C ALA A 80 11.56 -16.63 -12.58
N LEU A 81 10.89 -15.49 -12.72
CA LEU A 81 11.26 -14.39 -13.61
C LEU A 81 12.22 -13.36 -12.98
N GLY A 82 12.61 -13.54 -11.71
CA GLY A 82 13.48 -12.61 -11.00
C GLY A 82 12.80 -11.33 -10.50
N LEU A 83 11.45 -11.30 -10.43
CA LEU A 83 10.70 -10.16 -9.92
C LEU A 83 10.58 -10.22 -8.40
N TYR A 84 10.98 -9.14 -7.73
CA TYR A 84 10.81 -9.01 -6.28
C TYR A 84 9.33 -8.94 -5.90
N SER A 85 8.86 -9.91 -5.12
CA SER A 85 7.42 -10.09 -4.86
C SER A 85 6.98 -9.49 -3.53
N ASN A 86 6.06 -8.52 -3.57
CA ASN A 86 5.43 -7.91 -2.40
C ASN A 86 3.92 -8.18 -2.37
N LEU A 87 3.41 -8.70 -1.25
CA LEU A 87 1.99 -8.91 -1.00
C LEU A 87 1.40 -7.72 -0.23
N ILE A 88 0.46 -7.00 -0.84
CA ILE A 88 -0.32 -5.95 -0.16
C ILE A 88 -1.66 -6.55 0.24
N THR A 89 -1.90 -6.73 1.55
CA THR A 89 -3.08 -7.45 2.05
C THR A 89 -3.75 -6.78 3.25
N SER A 90 -5.04 -7.04 3.42
CA SER A 90 -5.75 -6.69 4.64
C SER A 90 -5.44 -7.62 5.82
N GLY A 91 -4.86 -8.80 5.57
CA GLY A 91 -4.51 -9.80 6.57
C GLY A 91 -5.71 -10.51 7.23
N VAL A 92 -6.93 -10.36 6.69
CA VAL A 92 -8.14 -11.00 7.26
C VAL A 92 -8.66 -12.20 6.46
N ALA A 93 -8.01 -12.52 5.33
CA ALA A 93 -8.35 -13.62 4.43
C ALA A 93 -7.17 -14.61 4.29
N GLY A 94 -7.47 -15.84 3.87
CA GLY A 94 -6.48 -16.90 3.61
C GLY A 94 -5.87 -17.55 4.84
N GLY A 95 -5.56 -16.77 5.89
CA GLY A 95 -4.97 -17.26 7.13
C GLY A 95 -3.57 -17.85 6.95
N GLU A 96 -3.11 -18.60 7.96
CA GLU A 96 -1.78 -19.22 7.96
C GLU A 96 -1.53 -20.20 6.80
N PRO A 97 -2.46 -21.08 6.39
CA PRO A 97 -2.20 -22.03 5.31
C PRO A 97 -1.89 -21.36 3.97
N MET A 98 -2.55 -20.24 3.67
CA MET A 98 -2.23 -19.45 2.47
C MET A 98 -0.85 -18.81 2.62
N LEU A 99 -0.51 -18.28 3.80
CA LEU A 99 0.79 -17.68 4.03
C LEU A 99 1.94 -18.70 3.88
N ASP A 100 1.74 -19.95 4.32
CA ASP A 100 2.69 -21.05 4.10
C ASP A 100 2.92 -21.32 2.61
N GLN A 101 1.83 -21.37 1.83
CA GLN A 101 1.90 -21.56 0.38
C GLN A 101 2.64 -20.39 -0.30
N LEU A 102 2.41 -19.15 0.15
CA LEU A 102 3.07 -17.98 -0.41
C LEU A 102 4.56 -17.93 -0.05
N GLN A 103 4.92 -18.29 1.18
CA GLN A 103 6.32 -18.41 1.58
C GLN A 103 7.03 -19.50 0.76
N ALA A 104 6.40 -20.67 0.58
CA ALA A 104 6.94 -21.76 -0.23
C ALA A 104 7.06 -21.37 -1.72
N ALA A 105 6.13 -20.56 -2.23
CA ALA A 105 6.21 -19.96 -3.57
C ALA A 105 7.33 -18.90 -3.69
N GLY A 106 7.91 -18.49 -2.57
CA GLY A 106 9.01 -17.55 -2.49
C GLY A 106 8.59 -16.09 -2.49
N LEU A 107 7.47 -15.78 -1.82
CA LEU A 107 7.12 -14.40 -1.44
C LEU A 107 8.23 -13.76 -0.61
N GLU A 108 8.56 -12.51 -0.90
CA GLU A 108 9.71 -11.83 -0.27
C GLU A 108 9.32 -10.71 0.69
N HIS A 109 8.10 -10.17 0.59
CA HIS A 109 7.66 -9.04 1.41
C HIS A 109 6.16 -9.05 1.64
N VAL A 110 5.74 -8.67 2.84
CA VAL A 110 4.34 -8.44 3.19
C VAL A 110 4.13 -7.00 3.64
N GLN A 111 3.17 -6.33 2.99
CA GLN A 111 2.62 -5.05 3.39
C GLN A 111 1.20 -5.24 3.94
N LEU A 112 1.05 -5.08 5.25
CA LEU A 112 -0.21 -5.27 5.97
C LEU A 112 -0.92 -3.93 6.20
N SER A 113 -2.11 -3.76 5.64
CA SER A 113 -2.92 -2.56 5.88
C SER A 113 -3.52 -2.56 7.28
N VAL A 114 -3.37 -1.47 8.04
CA VAL A 114 -3.99 -1.26 9.35
C VAL A 114 -4.88 -0.03 9.29
N GLN A 115 -6.15 -0.20 9.66
CA GLN A 115 -7.16 0.88 9.54
C GLN A 115 -7.09 1.89 10.70
N ASP A 116 -6.82 1.40 11.90
CA ASP A 116 -6.70 2.20 13.12
C ASP A 116 -5.98 1.36 14.18
N VAL A 117 -5.45 2.01 15.21
CA VAL A 117 -4.96 1.36 16.44
C VAL A 117 -6.05 1.20 17.48
N ASP A 118 -7.13 1.96 17.34
CA ASP A 118 -8.35 1.79 18.13
C ASP A 118 -9.16 0.59 17.60
N PRO A 119 -9.50 -0.42 18.42
CA PRO A 119 -10.29 -1.55 17.94
C PRO A 119 -11.65 -1.15 17.33
N ALA A 120 -12.37 -0.22 17.96
CA ALA A 120 -13.67 0.24 17.48
C ALA A 120 -13.54 1.07 16.19
N GLY A 121 -12.53 1.95 16.12
CA GLY A 121 -12.15 2.69 14.93
C GLY A 121 -11.78 1.77 13.77
N ALA A 122 -10.92 0.78 14.01
CA ALA A 122 -10.47 -0.19 13.03
C ALA A 122 -11.66 -0.94 12.43
N ASP A 123 -12.56 -1.47 13.25
CA ASP A 123 -13.75 -2.19 12.78
C ASP A 123 -14.73 -1.29 12.02
N ARG A 124 -14.92 -0.06 12.50
CA ARG A 124 -15.79 0.92 11.86
C ARG A 124 -15.28 1.31 10.48
N ILE A 125 -13.97 1.49 10.33
CA ILE A 125 -13.34 1.87 9.06
C ILE A 125 -13.24 0.65 8.13
N ALA A 126 -12.76 -0.49 8.63
CA ALA A 126 -12.64 -1.73 7.86
C ALA A 126 -14.00 -2.28 7.40
N GLY A 127 -15.07 -1.99 8.17
CA GLY A 127 -16.37 -2.60 7.97
C GLY A 127 -16.37 -4.10 8.24
N TYR A 128 -15.51 -4.54 9.15
CA TYR A 128 -15.23 -5.92 9.51
C TYR A 128 -15.00 -6.00 11.01
N ARG A 129 -15.64 -6.95 11.70
CA ARG A 129 -15.54 -7.07 13.17
C ARG A 129 -14.25 -7.75 13.59
N ASN A 130 -13.66 -7.29 14.69
CA ASN A 130 -12.41 -7.78 15.25
C ASN A 130 -11.24 -7.74 14.25
N SER A 131 -11.22 -6.72 13.39
CA SER A 131 -10.26 -6.57 12.31
C SER A 131 -8.82 -6.40 12.82
N LEU A 132 -8.63 -5.60 13.88
CA LEU A 132 -7.31 -5.32 14.45
C LEU A 132 -6.67 -6.57 15.09
N ALA A 133 -7.43 -7.38 15.81
CA ALA A 133 -6.92 -8.61 16.43
C ALA A 133 -6.50 -9.64 15.36
N LYS A 134 -7.32 -9.84 14.31
CA LYS A 134 -6.93 -10.70 13.18
C LYS A 134 -5.67 -10.23 12.48
N LYS A 135 -5.50 -8.92 12.28
CA LYS A 135 -4.28 -8.35 11.70
C LYS A 135 -3.05 -8.57 12.59
N ARG A 136 -3.22 -8.52 13.91
CA ARG A 136 -2.16 -8.83 14.87
C ARG A 136 -1.73 -10.29 14.79
N GLU A 137 -2.68 -11.22 14.73
CA GLU A 137 -2.41 -12.65 14.51
C GLU A 137 -1.69 -12.88 13.19
N PHE A 138 -2.15 -12.23 12.12
CA PHE A 138 -1.51 -12.30 10.80
C PHE A 138 -0.09 -11.74 10.81
N ALA A 139 0.13 -10.57 11.43
CA ALA A 139 1.47 -9.99 11.57
C ALA A 139 2.42 -10.92 12.32
N ALA A 140 1.97 -11.53 13.43
CA ALA A 140 2.75 -12.53 14.16
C ALA A 140 3.10 -13.75 13.28
N ALA A 141 2.14 -14.24 12.49
CA ALA A 141 2.36 -15.33 11.55
C ALA A 141 3.38 -14.99 10.46
N VAL A 142 3.38 -13.76 9.95
CA VAL A 142 4.37 -13.24 9.00
C VAL A 142 5.77 -13.21 9.63
N ARG A 143 5.88 -12.66 10.85
CA ARG A 143 7.17 -12.57 11.58
C ARG A 143 7.72 -13.94 11.94
N ALA A 144 6.87 -14.89 12.37
CA ALA A 144 7.27 -16.26 12.68
C ALA A 144 7.90 -16.99 11.48
N ARG A 145 7.58 -16.56 10.26
CA ARG A 145 8.11 -17.09 8.99
C ARG A 145 9.36 -16.34 8.52
N GLY A 146 9.83 -15.33 9.27
CA GLY A 146 10.99 -14.53 8.90
C GLY A 146 10.75 -13.60 7.70
N LEU A 147 9.49 -13.37 7.32
CA LEU A 147 9.15 -12.48 6.22
C LEU A 147 9.26 -11.00 6.68
N PRO A 148 9.89 -10.13 5.88
CA PRO A 148 9.84 -8.69 6.10
C PRO A 148 8.40 -8.19 6.17
N LEU A 149 8.14 -7.31 7.13
CA LEU A 149 6.81 -6.75 7.38
C LEU A 149 6.84 -5.24 7.28
N THR A 150 5.92 -4.70 6.47
CA THR A 150 5.60 -3.27 6.43
C THR A 150 4.16 -3.07 6.86
N LEU A 151 3.91 -2.12 7.76
CA LEU A 151 2.54 -1.67 8.04
C LEU A 151 2.18 -0.51 7.11
N ASN A 152 0.97 -0.51 6.58
CA ASN A 152 0.44 0.63 5.84
C ASN A 152 -0.78 1.18 6.60
N ALA A 153 -0.70 2.42 7.05
CA ALA A 153 -1.73 3.11 7.81
C ALA A 153 -2.24 4.33 7.04
N VAL A 154 -3.51 4.26 6.63
CA VAL A 154 -4.16 5.35 5.90
C VAL A 154 -4.77 6.35 6.89
N LEU A 155 -4.28 7.58 6.86
CA LEU A 155 -4.74 8.68 7.71
C LEU A 155 -5.99 9.36 7.12
N HIS A 156 -6.91 9.68 8.03
CA HIS A 156 -8.12 10.43 7.79
C HIS A 156 -8.54 11.15 9.08
N ARG A 157 -9.54 12.04 8.98
CA ARG A 157 -10.05 12.86 10.10
C ARG A 157 -10.21 12.12 11.42
N HIS A 158 -10.65 10.86 11.38
CA HIS A 158 -10.97 10.09 12.59
C HIS A 158 -9.78 9.36 13.25
N ASN A 159 -8.60 9.33 12.63
CA ASN A 159 -7.43 8.62 13.17
C ASN A 159 -6.12 9.43 13.07
N ALA A 160 -6.15 10.62 12.48
CA ALA A 160 -4.98 11.47 12.26
C ALA A 160 -4.18 11.74 13.55
N GLU A 161 -4.85 11.95 14.68
CA GLU A 161 -4.21 12.18 15.98
C GLU A 161 -3.55 10.92 16.57
N ARG A 162 -3.84 9.74 16.02
CA ARG A 162 -3.35 8.45 16.53
C ARG A 162 -2.07 7.97 15.84
N VAL A 163 -1.42 8.82 15.05
CA VAL A 163 -0.12 8.51 14.41
C VAL A 163 0.92 7.97 15.41
N PRO A 164 1.12 8.55 16.62
CA PRO A 164 2.05 7.99 17.59
C PRO A 164 1.71 6.54 17.98
N GLY A 165 0.42 6.23 18.13
CA GLY A 165 -0.05 4.87 18.39
C GLY A 165 0.20 3.92 17.23
N MET A 166 0.04 4.37 15.99
CA MET A 166 0.33 3.56 14.79
C MET A 166 1.83 3.22 14.69
N VAL A 167 2.69 4.18 15.02
CA VAL A 167 4.14 3.97 15.09
C VAL A 167 4.48 2.96 16.19
N ALA A 168 3.89 3.10 17.38
CA ALA A 168 4.06 2.14 18.47
C ALA A 168 3.59 0.73 18.09
N LEU A 169 2.46 0.62 17.38
CA LEU A 169 1.94 -0.65 16.87
C LEU A 169 2.91 -1.31 15.88
N ALA A 170 3.55 -0.52 14.99
CA ALA A 170 4.55 -1.05 14.06
C ALA A 170 5.75 -1.65 14.79
N LEU A 171 6.23 -0.99 15.84
CA LEU A 171 7.29 -1.53 16.70
C LEU A 171 6.84 -2.79 17.44
N GLU A 172 5.63 -2.77 18.00
CA GLU A 172 5.04 -3.92 18.72
C GLU A 172 4.96 -5.15 17.81
N TRP A 173 4.56 -4.96 16.55
CA TRP A 173 4.43 -6.04 15.57
C TRP A 173 5.73 -6.36 14.84
N GLN A 174 6.85 -5.76 15.28
CA GLN A 174 8.18 -5.95 14.72
C GLN A 174 8.24 -5.67 13.21
N ALA A 175 7.48 -4.68 12.75
CA ALA A 175 7.57 -4.20 11.37
C ALA A 175 8.88 -3.42 11.19
N GLU A 176 9.52 -3.60 10.04
CA GLU A 176 10.75 -2.87 9.67
C GLU A 176 10.43 -1.49 9.10
N ARG A 177 9.19 -1.33 8.63
CA ARG A 177 8.70 -0.10 8.02
C ARG A 177 7.23 0.14 8.36
N ILE A 178 6.87 1.40 8.49
CA ILE A 178 5.49 1.87 8.45
C ILE A 178 5.35 2.95 7.38
N GLU A 179 4.35 2.77 6.51
CA GLU A 179 3.86 3.82 5.63
C GLU A 179 2.68 4.51 6.30
N VAL A 180 2.85 5.78 6.61
CA VAL A 180 1.81 6.67 7.13
C VAL A 180 1.35 7.56 5.99
N ALA A 181 0.19 7.24 5.41
CA ALA A 181 -0.26 7.89 4.19
C ALA A 181 -1.62 8.56 4.36
N HIS A 182 -1.71 9.86 4.06
CA HIS A 182 -3.00 10.54 4.05
C HIS A 182 -3.89 10.05 2.90
N THR A 183 -5.20 9.93 3.19
CA THR A 183 -6.22 9.43 2.25
C THR A 183 -6.15 10.16 0.91
N GLN A 184 -5.87 9.45 -0.17
CA GLN A 184 -5.97 10.07 -1.48
C GLN A 184 -7.44 10.15 -1.92
N TYR A 185 -7.86 11.29 -2.48
CA TYR A 185 -9.27 11.55 -2.79
C TYR A 185 -9.62 11.23 -4.24
N TYR A 186 -9.69 9.94 -4.54
CA TYR A 186 -10.31 9.35 -5.74
C TYR A 186 -11.26 8.21 -5.31
N GLY A 187 -12.04 7.66 -6.24
CA GLY A 187 -12.95 6.55 -5.96
C GLY A 187 -13.85 6.78 -4.73
N TRP A 188 -13.80 5.85 -3.77
CA TRP A 188 -14.55 5.96 -2.51
C TRP A 188 -14.03 7.05 -1.58
N GLY A 189 -12.72 7.29 -1.56
CA GLY A 189 -12.12 8.40 -0.84
C GLY A 189 -12.76 9.72 -1.27
N LEU A 190 -12.83 9.99 -2.58
CA LEU A 190 -13.45 11.21 -3.12
C LEU A 190 -14.94 11.30 -2.76
N ARG A 191 -15.69 10.20 -2.93
CA ARG A 191 -17.12 10.13 -2.58
C ARG A 191 -17.38 10.49 -1.11
N ASN A 192 -16.46 10.10 -0.22
CA ASN A 192 -16.59 10.29 1.22
C ASN A 192 -15.71 11.43 1.79
N ARG A 193 -15.17 12.28 0.91
CA ARG A 193 -14.25 13.38 1.25
C ARG A 193 -14.70 14.20 2.46
N ALA A 194 -15.97 14.60 2.48
CA ALA A 194 -16.51 15.50 3.50
C ALA A 194 -16.36 14.94 4.92
N ALA A 195 -16.40 13.61 5.07
CA ALA A 195 -16.20 12.94 6.34
C ALA A 195 -14.72 12.65 6.64
N LEU A 196 -13.95 12.31 5.61
CA LEU A 196 -12.60 11.75 5.76
C LEU A 196 -11.49 12.80 5.82
N MET A 197 -11.70 14.00 5.26
CA MET A 197 -10.68 15.04 5.17
C MET A 197 -10.28 15.57 6.54
N PRO A 198 -9.02 15.37 7.01
CA PRO A 198 -8.53 15.98 8.24
C PRO A 198 -8.61 17.50 8.16
N SER A 199 -8.68 18.18 9.30
CA SER A 199 -8.49 19.63 9.35
C SER A 199 -7.04 20.01 9.06
N ARG A 200 -6.77 21.30 8.83
CA ARG A 200 -5.39 21.80 8.67
C ARG A 200 -4.57 21.56 9.93
N GLU A 201 -5.17 21.76 11.10
CA GLU A 201 -4.55 21.52 12.41
C GLU A 201 -4.20 20.05 12.59
N GLN A 202 -5.14 19.14 12.29
CA GLN A 202 -4.87 17.69 12.34
C GLN A 202 -3.76 17.30 11.38
N LEU A 203 -3.72 17.89 10.17
CA LEU A 203 -2.61 17.66 9.24
C LEU A 203 -1.29 18.09 9.86
N MET A 204 -1.17 19.31 10.40
CA MET A 204 0.07 19.78 11.02
C MET A 204 0.50 18.87 12.18
N ALA A 205 -0.43 18.48 13.05
CA ALA A 205 -0.16 17.54 14.14
C ALA A 205 0.37 16.19 13.62
N THR A 206 -0.12 15.68 12.48
CA THR A 206 0.41 14.44 11.89
C THR A 206 1.85 14.60 11.39
N ILE A 207 2.19 15.77 10.82
CA ILE A 207 3.56 16.07 10.39
C ILE A 207 4.47 16.08 11.61
N ASP A 208 4.08 16.82 12.66
CA ASP A 208 4.87 16.95 13.89
C ASP A 208 5.09 15.60 14.59
N ALA A 209 4.04 14.76 14.64
CA ALA A 209 4.12 13.41 15.20
C ALA A 209 5.09 12.51 14.41
N VAL A 210 5.03 12.52 13.08
CA VAL A 210 5.95 11.75 12.23
C VAL A 210 7.38 12.23 12.38
N GLU A 211 7.61 13.54 12.34
CA GLU A 211 8.96 14.10 12.44
C GLU A 211 9.57 13.84 13.82
N THR A 212 8.75 13.85 14.88
CA THR A 212 9.17 13.44 16.22
C THR A 212 9.57 11.96 16.25
N ALA A 213 8.71 11.07 15.74
CA ALA A 213 9.00 9.64 15.67
C ALA A 213 10.27 9.34 14.86
N ARG A 214 10.50 10.02 13.73
CA ARG A 214 11.73 9.88 12.94
C ARG A 214 12.99 10.25 13.73
N ARG A 215 12.94 11.36 14.49
CA ARG A 215 14.08 11.79 15.33
C ARG A 215 14.35 10.81 16.47
N GLU A 216 13.31 10.30 17.11
CA GLU A 216 13.44 9.42 18.28
C GLU A 216 13.82 7.98 17.92
N LEU A 217 13.30 7.46 16.81
CA LEU A 217 13.51 6.06 16.43
C LEU A 217 14.73 5.86 15.53
N GLY A 218 15.12 6.87 14.75
CA GLY A 218 16.22 6.75 13.79
C GLY A 218 16.03 5.52 12.88
N ASP A 219 17.04 4.66 12.83
CA ASP A 219 17.03 3.46 11.97
C ASP A 219 16.24 2.27 12.54
N ARG A 220 15.63 2.40 13.73
CA ARG A 220 14.84 1.30 14.34
C ARG A 220 13.55 0.99 13.58
N LEU A 221 13.02 1.96 12.84
CA LEU A 221 11.80 1.83 12.05
C LEU A 221 11.84 2.81 10.88
N ALA A 222 11.78 2.31 9.65
CA ALA A 222 11.63 3.18 8.50
C ALA A 222 10.21 3.77 8.45
N ILE A 223 10.09 5.10 8.47
CA ILE A 223 8.79 5.79 8.41
C ILE A 223 8.66 6.50 7.06
N ASP A 224 7.87 5.92 6.17
CA ASP A 224 7.45 6.54 4.91
C ASP A 224 6.22 7.41 5.18
N PHE A 225 6.32 8.70 4.89
CA PHE A 225 5.23 9.65 5.16
C PHE A 225 4.75 10.31 3.87
N VAL A 226 3.49 10.01 3.51
CA VAL A 226 2.84 10.58 2.33
C VAL A 226 2.03 11.79 2.77
N THR A 227 2.70 12.95 2.78
CA THR A 227 2.05 14.23 3.05
C THR A 227 1.06 14.57 1.92
N PRO A 228 -0.18 14.97 2.24
CA PRO A 228 -1.17 15.35 1.25
C PRO A 228 -0.95 16.78 0.76
N ASP A 229 -1.62 17.14 -0.33
CA ASP A 229 -1.62 18.48 -0.90
C ASP A 229 -2.97 19.20 -0.74
N TYR A 230 -3.85 18.74 0.17
CA TYR A 230 -5.20 19.28 0.39
C TYR A 230 -5.23 20.80 0.63
N TYR A 231 -4.20 21.30 1.31
CA TYR A 231 -4.03 22.70 1.69
C TYR A 231 -2.86 23.37 0.98
N ALA A 232 -2.24 22.69 0.01
CA ALA A 232 -1.14 23.25 -0.77
C ALA A 232 -1.70 24.19 -1.86
N ARG A 233 -0.94 25.23 -2.20
CA ARG A 233 -1.29 26.15 -3.30
C ARG A 233 -1.14 25.49 -4.68
N GLN A 234 -0.21 24.55 -4.79
CA GLN A 234 0.06 23.80 -6.00
C GLN A 234 0.16 22.32 -5.67
N PRO A 235 -0.36 21.44 -6.53
CA PRO A 235 -0.25 20.02 -6.32
C PRO A 235 1.19 19.54 -6.47
N LYS A 236 1.55 18.52 -5.69
CA LYS A 236 2.86 17.88 -5.79
C LYS A 236 2.85 16.77 -6.86
N PRO A 237 3.99 16.47 -7.50
CA PRO A 237 4.09 15.27 -8.33
C PRO A 237 3.98 14.02 -7.43
N CYS A 238 2.84 13.32 -7.53
CA CYS A 238 2.64 12.04 -6.83
C CYS A 238 3.66 11.01 -7.33
N MET A 239 4.37 10.33 -6.43
CA MET A 239 5.40 9.33 -6.74
C MET A 239 6.45 9.80 -7.77
N GLY A 240 6.81 11.08 -7.74
CA GLY A 240 7.80 11.65 -8.67
C GLY A 240 7.27 11.94 -10.07
N GLY A 241 5.97 11.72 -10.31
CA GLY A 241 5.30 12.01 -11.56
C GLY A 241 4.41 10.85 -12.01
N TRP A 242 3.41 11.21 -12.80
CA TRP A 242 2.49 10.27 -13.42
C TRP A 242 3.24 9.30 -14.34
N GLY A 243 2.98 7.99 -14.22
CA GLY A 243 3.62 6.99 -15.08
C GLY A 243 5.16 6.99 -15.05
N GLN A 244 5.79 7.40 -13.94
CA GLN A 244 7.26 7.48 -13.84
C GLN A 244 7.90 6.32 -13.09
N ARG A 245 7.25 5.82 -12.03
CA ARG A 245 7.86 4.83 -11.13
C ARG A 245 7.22 3.47 -11.19
N PHE A 246 5.91 3.42 -11.36
CA PHE A 246 5.17 2.17 -11.40
C PHE A 246 4.04 2.28 -12.40
N VAL A 247 3.51 1.11 -12.78
CA VAL A 247 2.28 1.00 -13.55
C VAL A 247 1.30 0.12 -12.77
N ASN A 248 0.04 0.52 -12.76
CA ASN A 248 -1.05 -0.20 -12.13
C ASN A 248 -1.83 -0.97 -13.19
N ILE A 249 -2.15 -2.23 -12.92
CA ILE A 249 -2.93 -3.08 -13.81
C ILE A 249 -4.23 -3.43 -13.12
N SER A 250 -5.35 -2.99 -13.72
CA SER A 250 -6.69 -3.28 -13.20
C SER A 250 -7.00 -4.77 -13.29
N PRO A 251 -8.03 -5.29 -12.58
CA PRO A 251 -8.43 -6.69 -12.73
C PRO A 251 -8.82 -7.05 -14.16
N ARG A 252 -9.28 -6.08 -14.97
CA ARG A 252 -9.64 -6.29 -16.38
C ARG A 252 -8.43 -6.28 -17.30
N GLY A 253 -7.24 -5.95 -16.81
CA GLY A 253 -6.03 -5.77 -17.64
C GLY A 253 -5.87 -4.38 -18.23
N ASP A 254 -6.59 -3.38 -17.70
CA ASP A 254 -6.37 -1.99 -18.11
C ASP A 254 -5.04 -1.52 -17.53
N VAL A 255 -4.22 -0.89 -18.37
CA VAL A 255 -2.91 -0.38 -17.96
C VAL A 255 -3.05 1.08 -17.54
N LEU A 256 -2.91 1.30 -16.23
CA LEU A 256 -3.16 2.57 -15.59
C LEU A 256 -1.83 3.18 -15.09
N PRO A 257 -1.56 4.45 -15.39
CA PRO A 257 -0.35 5.13 -14.91
C PRO A 257 -0.38 5.44 -13.40
N CYS A 258 -1.56 5.35 -12.75
CA CYS A 258 -1.75 5.32 -11.30
C CYS A 258 -3.20 4.88 -10.97
N HIS A 259 -3.49 4.59 -9.69
CA HIS A 259 -4.85 4.28 -9.22
C HIS A 259 -5.88 5.38 -9.50
N ALA A 260 -5.47 6.64 -9.51
CA ALA A 260 -6.37 7.77 -9.71
C ALA A 260 -6.79 7.95 -11.17
N ALA A 261 -6.15 7.25 -12.12
CA ALA A 261 -6.28 7.53 -13.54
C ALA A 261 -7.72 7.45 -14.05
N GLU A 262 -8.46 6.44 -13.63
CA GLU A 262 -9.86 6.26 -14.04
C GLU A 262 -10.81 7.35 -13.52
N THR A 263 -10.37 8.23 -12.64
CA THR A 263 -11.18 9.38 -12.19
C THR A 263 -11.06 10.62 -13.08
N ILE A 264 -10.18 10.58 -14.09
CA ILE A 264 -9.98 11.69 -15.02
C ILE A 264 -10.94 11.54 -16.20
N ASP A 265 -11.92 12.44 -16.26
CA ASP A 265 -12.92 12.47 -17.34
C ASP A 265 -12.23 12.63 -18.71
N GLY A 266 -12.65 11.81 -19.69
CA GLY A 266 -12.15 11.87 -21.06
C GLY A 266 -10.83 11.12 -21.33
N MET A 267 -10.23 10.49 -20.31
CA MET A 267 -9.05 9.63 -20.51
C MET A 267 -9.47 8.22 -20.97
N ARG A 268 -8.70 7.65 -21.90
CA ARG A 268 -8.84 6.27 -22.36
C ARG A 268 -7.62 5.46 -21.91
N PHE A 269 -7.86 4.20 -21.55
CA PHE A 269 -6.82 3.29 -21.08
C PHE A 269 -6.74 2.09 -22.01
N ASP A 270 -5.53 1.74 -22.40
CA ASP A 270 -5.26 0.57 -23.20
C ASP A 270 -5.36 -0.71 -22.36
N ASN A 271 -5.70 -1.83 -23.00
CA ASN A 271 -5.91 -3.11 -22.35
C ASN A 271 -4.92 -4.17 -22.85
N LEU A 272 -4.43 -5.01 -21.92
CA LEU A 272 -3.46 -6.07 -22.20
C LEU A 272 -3.99 -7.20 -23.09
N ARG A 273 -5.30 -7.30 -23.31
CA ARG A 273 -5.88 -8.22 -24.30
C ARG A 273 -5.66 -7.77 -25.74
N GLU A 274 -5.38 -6.49 -25.94
CA GLU A 274 -5.29 -5.86 -27.26
C GLU A 274 -3.84 -5.51 -27.63
N ARG A 275 -3.03 -5.10 -26.64
CA ARG A 275 -1.67 -4.60 -26.85
C ARG A 275 -0.73 -5.10 -25.75
N SER A 276 0.55 -5.24 -26.07
CA SER A 276 1.57 -5.64 -25.08
C SER A 276 1.85 -4.52 -24.08
N LEU A 277 2.30 -4.88 -22.88
CA LEU A 277 2.66 -3.92 -21.84
C LEU A 277 3.73 -2.93 -22.34
N ALA A 278 4.74 -3.43 -23.07
CA ALA A 278 5.81 -2.61 -23.61
C ALA A 278 5.29 -1.58 -24.64
N ASP A 279 4.35 -1.98 -25.50
CA ASP A 279 3.74 -1.05 -26.46
C ASP A 279 2.88 0.00 -25.74
N ILE A 280 2.05 -0.41 -24.78
CA ILE A 280 1.21 0.52 -24.02
C ILE A 280 2.07 1.50 -23.18
N TRP A 281 3.16 1.03 -22.60
CA TRP A 281 4.08 1.89 -21.84
C TRP A 281 4.72 2.97 -22.73
N ASN A 282 5.19 2.59 -23.91
CA ASN A 282 5.93 3.49 -24.79
C ASN A 282 5.03 4.37 -25.68
N ASN A 283 3.83 3.89 -26.00
CA ASN A 283 2.98 4.48 -27.04
C ASN A 283 1.51 4.66 -26.62
N GLY A 284 1.11 4.23 -25.41
CA GLY A 284 -0.26 4.37 -24.92
C GLY A 284 -0.61 5.82 -24.59
N ASP A 285 -1.85 6.23 -24.86
CA ASP A 285 -2.25 7.63 -24.74
C ASP A 285 -2.17 8.12 -23.27
N ALA A 286 -2.53 7.28 -22.30
CA ALA A 286 -2.44 7.59 -20.87
C ALA A 286 -0.99 7.63 -20.35
N SER A 287 -0.10 6.81 -20.90
CA SER A 287 1.34 6.79 -20.60
C SER A 287 2.08 7.97 -21.25
N CYS A 288 1.62 8.39 -22.43
CA CYS A 288 2.16 9.53 -23.16
C CYS A 288 1.66 10.87 -22.59
N ALA A 289 0.46 10.91 -22.01
CA ALA A 289 -0.05 12.10 -21.31
C ALA A 289 0.79 12.50 -20.09
N SER A 290 1.54 11.55 -19.48
CA SER A 290 2.55 11.83 -18.45
C SER A 290 3.84 12.43 -18.95
N ALA A 291 4.18 12.22 -20.23
CA ALA A 291 5.53 12.40 -20.72
C ALA A 291 5.77 13.86 -21.13
N ALA A 292 6.45 14.60 -20.26
CA ALA A 292 7.30 15.71 -20.67
C ALA A 292 8.74 15.40 -20.22
N PRO A 293 9.80 15.53 -21.04
CA PRO A 293 9.99 15.26 -22.46
C PRO A 293 10.92 14.03 -22.66
N HIS A 294 10.56 12.86 -22.13
CA HIS A 294 11.39 11.65 -22.24
C HIS A 294 10.62 10.48 -22.85
N GLY A 295 10.52 10.47 -24.18
CA GLY A 295 10.52 9.20 -24.92
C GLY A 295 9.19 8.61 -25.40
N CYS A 296 8.03 9.26 -25.23
CA CYS A 296 6.82 8.81 -25.94
C CYS A 296 7.01 9.02 -27.46
N ARG A 297 6.89 7.97 -28.27
CA ARG A 297 7.09 8.09 -29.74
C ARG A 297 5.96 8.86 -30.43
N ARG A 298 4.74 8.89 -29.85
CA ARG A 298 3.59 9.64 -30.37
C ARG A 298 3.66 11.16 -30.10
N SER A 299 4.40 11.61 -29.09
CA SER A 299 4.46 13.05 -28.73
C SER A 299 5.23 13.90 -29.75
N ALA A 300 5.84 13.30 -30.78
CA ALA A 300 6.52 14.01 -31.86
C ALA A 300 5.56 14.64 -32.90
N ARG A 301 4.24 14.39 -32.88
CA ARG A 301 3.33 14.92 -33.92
C ARG A 301 2.03 15.61 -33.49
N ALA A 302 1.64 15.59 -32.22
CA ALA A 302 0.49 16.39 -31.77
C ALA A 302 0.47 16.51 -30.26
N ALA A 303 1.04 17.60 -29.73
CA ALA A 303 0.71 18.06 -28.39
C ALA A 303 -0.07 19.37 -28.54
N PRO A 304 -1.39 19.39 -28.34
CA PRO A 304 -2.04 20.62 -27.93
C PRO A 304 -1.39 21.04 -26.62
N SER A 305 -1.17 22.34 -26.43
CA SER A 305 -0.51 23.00 -25.30
C SER A 305 -1.25 22.87 -23.94
N ALA A 306 -1.89 21.73 -23.70
CA ALA A 306 -2.50 21.42 -22.44
C ALA A 306 -1.41 20.94 -21.48
N ARG A 307 -0.91 21.86 -20.64
CA ARG A 307 -0.36 21.51 -19.32
C ARG A 307 -1.45 20.82 -18.51
N LEU A 308 -1.76 19.58 -18.84
CA LEU A 308 -2.55 18.68 -18.02
C LEU A 308 -1.62 18.17 -16.93
N THR A 309 -1.32 19.04 -15.97
CA THR A 309 -1.07 18.54 -14.63
C THR A 309 -2.39 17.86 -14.24
N GLY A 310 -2.45 16.52 -14.28
CA GLY A 310 -3.64 15.78 -13.82
C GLY A 310 -4.11 16.24 -12.44
N ALA A 311 -3.18 16.80 -11.67
CA ALA A 311 -3.46 17.42 -10.39
C ALA A 311 -4.23 18.76 -10.45
N ALA A 312 -4.22 19.54 -11.54
CA ALA A 312 -5.05 20.74 -11.71
C ALA A 312 -6.51 20.42 -12.10
N ALA A 313 -6.74 19.34 -12.84
CA ALA A 313 -8.08 18.85 -13.15
C ALA A 313 -8.77 18.33 -11.88
N VAL A 314 -8.01 17.63 -11.03
CA VAL A 314 -8.44 17.28 -9.67
C VAL A 314 -8.65 18.56 -8.83
N ALA A 315 -7.72 19.53 -8.86
CA ALA A 315 -7.77 20.82 -8.12
C ALA A 315 -8.99 21.74 -8.39
N ARG A 316 -9.68 21.64 -9.53
CA ARG A 316 -10.88 22.46 -9.80
C ARG A 316 -12.18 21.86 -9.28
N ARG A 317 -12.23 20.55 -9.02
CA ARG A 317 -13.45 19.85 -8.58
C ARG A 317 -13.75 19.98 -7.07
N TRP A 318 -12.93 20.71 -6.30
CA TRP A 318 -13.02 20.75 -4.83
C TRP A 318 -14.14 21.64 -4.29
N ARG A 319 -14.81 22.46 -5.13
CA ARG A 319 -15.71 23.53 -4.68
C ARG A 319 -17.21 23.25 -4.68
N SER A 320 -17.70 22.12 -5.20
CA SER A 320 -19.16 21.91 -5.26
C SER A 320 -19.56 20.44 -5.22
N VAL A 321 -19.56 19.85 -4.03
CA VAL A 321 -20.43 18.69 -3.72
C VAL A 321 -20.87 18.85 -2.26
N ALA A 322 -22.13 19.25 -2.04
CA ALA A 322 -22.79 19.16 -0.74
C ALA A 322 -23.54 17.81 -0.70
N MET A 323 -23.31 16.95 0.31
CA MET A 323 -24.00 15.66 0.54
C MET A 323 -23.53 14.99 1.87
N PRO A 324 -24.25 13.97 2.40
CA PRO A 324 -24.98 13.90 3.69
C PRO A 324 -24.07 13.59 4.92
N PRO A 325 -24.60 13.64 6.17
CA PRO A 325 -23.81 13.54 7.40
C PRO A 325 -23.17 12.16 7.69
N ARG A 326 -23.37 11.14 6.84
CA ARG A 326 -22.83 9.78 7.01
C ARG A 326 -22.08 9.35 5.76
N TRP A 327 -20.86 8.83 5.91
CA TRP A 327 -20.10 8.28 4.79
C TRP A 327 -20.66 6.93 4.32
N THR A 328 -20.47 6.67 3.03
CA THR A 328 -20.85 5.42 2.36
C THR A 328 -19.68 4.44 2.33
N ARG A 329 -19.93 3.16 2.64
CA ARG A 329 -18.90 2.12 2.58
C ARG A 329 -18.73 1.59 1.17
N SER A 330 -17.52 1.16 0.82
CA SER A 330 -17.29 0.57 -0.49
C SER A 330 -18.10 -0.71 -0.67
N ALA A 331 -18.72 -0.85 -1.84
CA ALA A 331 -19.47 -2.05 -2.22
C ALA A 331 -18.51 -3.14 -2.73
N ASN A 332 -17.48 -3.47 -1.94
CA ASN A 332 -16.57 -4.57 -2.29
C ASN A 332 -17.38 -5.86 -2.31
N ALA A 333 -17.40 -6.57 -3.44
CA ALA A 333 -18.36 -7.62 -3.77
C ALA A 333 -18.49 -8.70 -2.67
N ARG A 334 -19.42 -8.49 -1.72
CA ARG A 334 -19.74 -9.44 -0.63
C ARG A 334 -20.55 -10.64 -1.09
N ARG A 335 -20.88 -10.74 -2.40
CA ARG A 335 -21.60 -11.89 -2.96
C ARG A 335 -20.59 -12.99 -3.26
N GLY A 336 -20.43 -13.94 -2.33
CA GLY A 336 -19.70 -15.19 -2.58
C GLY A 336 -18.71 -15.65 -1.51
N MET A 337 -18.62 -15.00 -0.33
CA MET A 337 -17.80 -15.57 0.74
C MET A 337 -18.51 -16.80 1.33
N PRO A 338 -17.87 -17.99 1.39
CA PRO A 338 -18.40 -19.07 2.20
C PRO A 338 -18.43 -18.59 3.65
N ARG A 339 -19.59 -18.76 4.31
CA ARG A 339 -19.69 -18.53 5.75
C ARG A 339 -18.66 -19.46 6.42
N CYS A 340 -17.66 -18.92 7.12
CA CYS A 340 -16.84 -19.73 8.00
C CYS A 340 -17.78 -20.40 9.01
N ALA A 341 -17.96 -21.71 8.90
CA ALA A 341 -18.65 -22.48 9.91
C ALA A 341 -17.78 -22.47 11.19
N PRO A 342 -18.37 -22.29 12.38
CA PRO A 342 -17.63 -22.46 13.62
C PRO A 342 -17.14 -23.92 13.73
N PRO A 343 -15.94 -24.17 14.29
CA PRO A 343 -15.47 -25.52 14.52
C PRO A 343 -16.42 -26.26 15.48
N PRO A 344 -16.71 -27.56 15.25
CA PRO A 344 -17.56 -28.32 16.15
C PRO A 344 -16.85 -28.60 17.48
N ASN A 345 -17.51 -28.21 18.58
CA ASN A 345 -17.35 -28.68 19.96
C ASN A 345 -16.00 -29.33 20.34
N ALA A 346 -15.03 -28.53 20.77
CA ALA A 346 -13.94 -29.01 21.63
C ALA A 346 -14.40 -28.96 23.09
N ARG A 347 -14.61 -30.13 23.71
CA ARG A 347 -14.82 -30.27 25.16
C ARG A 347 -13.56 -29.81 25.90
N PRO A 348 -13.68 -29.07 27.02
CA PRO A 348 -12.52 -28.67 27.81
C PRO A 348 -11.92 -29.88 28.55
N PRO A 349 -10.58 -29.99 28.65
CA PRO A 349 -9.94 -31.02 29.47
C PRO A 349 -10.08 -30.70 30.97
N PRO A 350 -10.10 -31.72 31.86
CA PRO A 350 -10.37 -31.51 33.28
C PRO A 350 -9.19 -30.88 34.01
N HIS A 351 -9.52 -29.94 34.89
CA HIS A 351 -8.59 -29.30 35.83
C HIS A 351 -7.88 -30.33 36.72
N ARG A 352 -6.54 -30.32 36.70
CA ARG A 352 -5.73 -30.87 37.79
C ARG A 352 -5.17 -29.73 38.64
N ARG A 353 -5.50 -29.76 39.93
CA ARG A 353 -4.88 -28.97 41.00
C ARG A 353 -3.60 -29.67 41.46
N SER A 354 -2.53 -28.90 41.71
CA SER A 354 -1.45 -29.17 42.67
C SER A 354 -0.46 -28.01 42.56
N SER A 355 -0.49 -27.04 43.49
CA SER A 355 0.28 -27.00 44.74
C SER A 355 1.73 -26.51 44.56
N SER A 356 2.05 -25.52 45.38
CA SER A 356 3.31 -24.80 45.57
C SER A 356 4.54 -25.69 45.72
N THR A 357 5.68 -25.21 45.20
CA THR A 357 6.98 -25.28 45.88
C THR A 357 7.93 -24.24 45.30
N ALA A 358 8.62 -23.54 46.20
CA ALA A 358 9.65 -22.54 45.95
C ALA A 358 11.00 -23.16 45.56
N ALA A 359 11.84 -22.39 44.86
CA ALA A 359 13.29 -22.59 44.76
C ALA A 359 14.00 -21.28 44.30
N PRO A 360 15.31 -21.09 44.56
CA PRO A 360 15.86 -19.84 45.12
C PRO A 360 16.66 -18.93 44.15
N ALA A 361 17.06 -17.79 44.70
CA ALA A 361 17.89 -16.73 44.12
C ALA A 361 19.37 -17.12 43.88
N VAL A 362 19.99 -16.46 42.89
CA VAL A 362 21.45 -16.41 42.66
C VAL A 362 21.83 -14.98 42.18
N PRO A 363 23.00 -14.41 42.55
CA PRO A 363 23.18 -12.96 42.66
C PRO A 363 23.94 -12.28 41.51
N ASN A 364 23.88 -10.94 41.60
CA ASN A 364 24.53 -9.88 40.84
C ASN A 364 26.06 -10.01 40.70
N ALA A 365 26.62 -9.65 39.53
CA ALA A 365 28.01 -9.17 39.43
C ALA A 365 28.20 -8.22 38.22
N ARG A 366 28.70 -7.02 38.53
CA ARG A 366 29.18 -5.98 37.62
C ARG A 366 30.63 -6.29 37.20
N HIS A 367 31.03 -5.98 35.96
CA HIS A 367 32.08 -5.00 35.64
C HIS A 367 32.51 -5.06 34.15
N ARG A 368 32.57 -3.87 33.53
CA ARG A 368 33.31 -3.55 32.30
C ARG A 368 34.82 -3.50 32.56
N PRO A 369 35.62 -3.54 31.47
CA PRO A 369 36.47 -2.37 31.21
C PRO A 369 36.39 -1.85 29.76
N ALA A 370 36.73 -0.56 29.61
CA ALA A 370 37.03 0.16 28.37
C ALA A 370 38.42 -0.29 27.83
N GLN A 371 38.96 0.00 26.64
CA GLN A 371 38.90 1.08 25.65
C GLN A 371 39.29 0.47 24.28
N THR A 372 39.03 1.07 23.11
CA THR A 372 39.98 1.98 22.44
C THR A 372 39.34 2.59 21.19
N HIS A 373 39.72 3.84 20.92
CA HIS A 373 39.27 4.67 19.81
C HIS A 373 40.08 4.39 18.54
N GLU A 374 39.40 4.17 17.41
CA GLU A 374 39.93 4.38 16.06
C GLU A 374 39.14 5.51 15.36
N PRO A 375 39.78 6.37 14.54
CA PRO A 375 39.11 7.50 13.90
C PRO A 375 38.37 7.05 12.62
N PRO A 376 37.16 7.58 12.33
CA PRO A 376 36.44 7.20 11.13
C PRO A 376 36.99 7.91 9.88
N THR A 377 37.18 7.12 8.84
CA THR A 377 37.62 7.52 7.51
C THR A 377 36.56 8.28 6.71
N HIS A 378 37.03 8.85 5.60
CA HIS A 378 36.49 9.85 4.67
C HIS A 378 35.10 9.59 4.00
N ARG A 379 34.15 8.91 4.66
CA ARG A 379 32.80 8.59 4.14
C ARG A 379 31.65 9.43 4.73
N SER A 380 31.94 10.42 5.57
CA SER A 380 30.93 11.24 6.26
C SER A 380 30.54 12.57 5.57
N ARG A 381 31.09 12.90 4.39
CA ARG A 381 30.85 14.21 3.73
C ARG A 381 29.88 14.21 2.53
N LEU A 382 29.17 13.11 2.24
CA LEU A 382 28.23 13.04 1.10
C LEU A 382 26.77 12.73 1.46
N ARG A 383 26.39 12.68 2.75
CA ARG A 383 25.03 12.31 3.18
C ARG A 383 24.21 13.40 3.89
N GLN A 384 24.65 14.66 3.87
CA GLN A 384 23.90 15.80 4.43
C GLN A 384 23.23 16.70 3.37
N ALA A 385 23.33 16.40 2.08
CA ALA A 385 22.72 17.19 1.02
C ALA A 385 21.52 16.47 0.38
N ARG A 386 20.44 16.18 1.13
CA ARG A 386 19.11 15.84 0.56
C ARG A 386 17.94 15.81 1.57
N ALA A 387 18.01 16.61 2.62
CA ALA A 387 16.91 16.81 3.55
C ALA A 387 16.73 18.31 3.88
N SER A 388 16.49 19.16 2.87
CA SER A 388 16.10 20.58 3.09
C SER A 388 15.59 21.28 1.82
N VAL A 389 14.59 20.72 1.11
CA VAL A 389 14.00 21.43 -0.05
C VAL A 389 12.45 21.42 -0.10
N TYR A 390 11.75 20.76 0.82
CA TYR A 390 10.27 20.66 0.71
C TYR A 390 9.46 21.44 1.76
N THR A 391 10.08 22.01 2.79
CA THR A 391 9.37 22.85 3.78
C THR A 391 9.10 24.28 3.27
N SER A 392 9.89 24.79 2.32
CA SER A 392 9.81 26.18 1.86
C SER A 392 8.87 26.44 0.67
N ARG A 393 8.14 25.43 0.17
CA ARG A 393 7.13 25.59 -0.91
C ARG A 393 5.69 25.29 -0.49
N LEU A 394 5.45 25.06 0.80
CA LEU A 394 4.12 24.83 1.37
C LEU A 394 3.48 26.09 2.00
N PHE A 395 4.15 27.24 1.92
CA PHE A 395 3.65 28.52 2.45
C PHE A 395 3.31 29.52 1.35
#